data_AF-A0A7C6JQ98-F1
#
_entry.id   AF-A0A7C6JQ98-F1
#
_cell.length_a   1.000
_cell.length_b   1.000
_cell.length_c   1.000
_cell.angle_alpha   90.00
_cell.angle_beta   90.00
_cell.angle_gamma   90.00
#
_symmetry.space_group_name_H-M   'P 1'
#
loop_
_entity.id
_entity.type
_entity.pdbx_description
1 polymer ?
#
loop_
_entity_poly.entity_id
_entity_poly.type
_entity_poly.pdbx_seq_one_letter_code
_entity_poly.pdbx_strand_id
1 'polypeptide(L)'
;MTQRKSDLTQFLEWMRNGIAFVTTWFLILFLVYSTITGIEFIQTVTLIKMLIWIIGAVFIFNLFFTKIVFKKWSFIKRLSTFMILISLYESVGFYWLNFFNGTESLLQWLIFISIVLVLYTVSIFIYQRISKKQGEVYTEALKHYQQKRLMER
;
A
#
# COMPACT_ATOMS: atom_id res chain seq x y z
N MET A 1 -6.02 -24.60 17.00
CA MET A 1 -6.55 -24.49 15.61
C MET A 1 -7.40 -23.23 15.37
N THR A 2 -8.01 -22.65 16.41
CA THR A 2 -8.96 -21.52 16.34
C THR A 2 -8.32 -20.20 15.89
N GLN A 3 -7.10 -19.89 16.34
CA GLN A 3 -6.42 -18.63 16.06
C GLN A 3 -6.04 -18.48 14.57
N ARG A 4 -5.63 -19.58 13.92
CA ARG A 4 -5.25 -19.60 12.50
C ARG A 4 -6.42 -19.37 11.55
N LYS A 5 -7.64 -19.81 11.94
CA LYS A 5 -8.87 -19.55 11.17
C LYS A 5 -9.28 -18.08 11.28
N SER A 6 -9.20 -17.50 12.49
CA SER A 6 -9.40 -16.05 12.73
C SER A 6 -8.48 -15.19 11.86
N ASP A 7 -7.19 -15.51 11.82
CA ASP A 7 -6.20 -14.74 11.05
C ASP A 7 -6.47 -14.80 9.53
N LEU A 8 -6.93 -15.96 9.03
CA LEU A 8 -7.31 -16.14 7.62
C LEU A 8 -8.59 -15.37 7.26
N THR A 9 -9.60 -15.38 8.12
CA THR A 9 -10.83 -14.61 7.91
C THR A 9 -10.52 -13.12 7.87
N GLN A 10 -9.69 -12.63 8.80
CA GLN A 10 -9.25 -11.24 8.81
C GLN A 10 -8.46 -10.87 7.53
N PHE A 11 -7.58 -11.75 7.06
CA PHE A 11 -6.85 -11.55 5.80
C PHE A 11 -7.80 -11.41 4.61
N LEU A 12 -8.80 -12.29 4.49
CA LEU A 12 -9.78 -12.25 3.40
C LEU A 12 -10.66 -11.00 3.47
N GLU A 13 -11.05 -10.56 4.67
CA GLU A 13 -11.79 -9.31 4.85
C GLU A 13 -10.97 -8.10 4.41
N TRP A 14 -9.68 -8.06 4.76
CA TRP A 14 -8.77 -6.99 4.36
C TRP A 14 -8.54 -6.99 2.85
N MET A 15 -8.42 -8.18 2.25
CA MET A 15 -8.30 -8.34 0.80
C MET A 15 -9.56 -7.85 0.08
N ARG A 16 -10.75 -8.27 0.51
CA ARG A 16 -12.02 -7.82 -0.07
C ARG A 16 -12.17 -6.31 0.02
N ASN A 17 -11.95 -5.73 1.20
CA ASN A 17 -12.12 -4.30 1.41
C ASN A 17 -11.08 -3.50 0.62
N GLY A 18 -9.83 -3.97 0.56
CA GLY A 18 -8.77 -3.35 -0.24
C GLY A 18 -9.08 -3.37 -1.73
N ILE A 19 -9.52 -4.51 -2.28
CA ILE A 19 -9.90 -4.63 -3.70
C ILE A 19 -11.03 -3.66 -4.01
N ALA A 20 -12.09 -3.64 -3.19
CA ALA A 20 -13.23 -2.75 -3.40
C ALA A 20 -12.79 -1.27 -3.39
N PHE A 21 -12.02 -0.86 -2.37
CA PHE A 21 -11.56 0.52 -2.23
C PHE A 21 -10.69 0.96 -3.41
N VAL A 22 -9.68 0.16 -3.77
CA VAL A 22 -8.75 0.50 -4.86
C VAL A 22 -9.48 0.49 -6.20
N THR A 23 -10.38 -0.47 -6.42
CA THR A 23 -11.19 -0.55 -7.66
C THR A 23 -12.09 0.68 -7.79
N THR A 24 -12.81 1.06 -6.73
CA THR A 24 -13.68 2.24 -6.76
C THR A 24 -12.87 3.52 -7.01
N TRP A 25 -11.76 3.70 -6.31
CA TRP A 25 -10.91 4.87 -6.51
C TRP A 25 -10.36 4.95 -7.93
N PHE A 26 -9.88 3.82 -8.44
CA PHE A 26 -9.35 3.74 -9.80
C PHE A 26 -10.44 4.00 -10.85
N LEU A 27 -11.64 3.46 -10.67
CA LEU A 27 -12.78 3.74 -11.56
C LEU A 27 -13.15 5.22 -11.56
N ILE A 28 -13.12 5.89 -10.41
CA ILE A 28 -13.36 7.35 -10.34
C ILE A 28 -12.32 8.10 -11.17
N LEU A 29 -11.03 7.80 -10.98
CA LEU A 29 -9.95 8.43 -11.77
C LEU A 29 -10.10 8.15 -13.26
N PHE A 30 -10.48 6.93 -13.61
CA PHE A 30 -10.67 6.51 -14.99
C PHE A 30 -11.87 7.21 -15.63
N LEU A 31 -12.97 7.39 -14.90
CA LEU A 31 -14.13 8.16 -15.36
C LEU A 31 -13.77 9.63 -15.61
N VAL A 32 -13.04 10.26 -14.68
CA VAL A 32 -12.57 11.65 -14.86
C VAL A 32 -11.68 11.76 -16.11
N TYR A 33 -10.75 10.83 -16.29
CA TYR A 33 -9.90 10.77 -17.48
C TYR A 33 -10.72 10.59 -18.77
N SER A 34 -11.71 9.69 -18.75
CA SER A 34 -12.62 9.42 -19.87
C SER A 34 -13.40 10.67 -20.27
N THR A 35 -13.91 11.42 -19.29
CA THR A 35 -14.62 12.69 -19.54
C THR A 35 -13.74 13.77 -20.14
N ILE A 36 -12.47 13.87 -19.73
CA ILE A 36 -11.54 14.89 -20.25
C ILE A 36 -11.08 14.54 -21.66
N THR A 37 -10.86 13.26 -21.94
CA THR A 37 -10.35 12.78 -23.24
C THR A 37 -11.44 12.45 -24.26
N GLY A 38 -12.71 12.53 -23.87
CA GLY A 38 -13.85 12.26 -24.76
C GLY A 38 -14.01 10.79 -25.12
N ILE A 39 -13.52 9.87 -24.29
CA ILE A 39 -13.68 8.43 -24.51
C ILE A 39 -15.10 8.04 -24.11
N GLU A 40 -15.91 7.64 -25.10
CA GLU A 40 -17.32 7.23 -24.87
C GLU A 40 -17.48 5.75 -24.54
N PHE A 41 -16.56 4.89 -25.01
CA PHE A 41 -16.65 3.45 -24.85
C PHE A 41 -15.40 2.87 -24.21
N ILE A 42 -15.60 2.09 -23.15
CA ILE A 42 -14.54 1.38 -22.44
C ILE A 42 -14.69 -0.12 -22.75
N GLN A 43 -13.64 -0.72 -23.28
CA GLN A 43 -13.64 -2.16 -23.54
C GLN A 43 -13.66 -2.95 -22.24
N THR A 44 -14.57 -3.93 -22.14
CA THR A 44 -14.69 -4.84 -20.99
C THR A 44 -13.37 -5.58 -20.70
N VAL A 45 -12.61 -5.90 -21.74
CA VAL A 45 -11.30 -6.57 -21.61
C VAL A 45 -10.32 -5.70 -20.81
N THR A 46 -10.30 -4.40 -21.02
CA THR A 46 -9.45 -3.46 -20.28
C THR A 46 -9.84 -3.42 -18.79
N LEU A 47 -11.14 -3.41 -18.49
CA LEU A 47 -11.65 -3.46 -17.12
C LEU A 47 -11.26 -4.76 -16.41
N ILE A 48 -11.34 -5.90 -17.09
CA ILE A 48 -10.93 -7.20 -16.52
C ILE A 48 -9.43 -7.21 -16.23
N LYS A 49 -8.59 -6.74 -17.16
CA LYS A 49 -7.14 -6.65 -16.94
C LYS A 49 -6.81 -5.76 -15.75
N MET A 50 -7.47 -4.61 -15.63
CA MET A 50 -7.31 -3.70 -14.49
C MET A 50 -7.72 -4.35 -13.17
N LEU A 51 -8.84 -5.08 -13.16
CA LEU A 51 -9.31 -5.76 -11.96
C LEU A 51 -8.33 -6.85 -11.49
N ILE A 52 -7.79 -7.65 -12.40
CA ILE A 52 -6.74 -8.65 -12.10
C ILE A 52 -5.50 -7.96 -11.54
N TRP A 53 -5.12 -6.82 -12.11
CA TRP A 53 -3.98 -6.03 -11.67
C TRP A 53 -4.16 -5.47 -10.24
N ILE A 54 -5.34 -4.93 -9.94
CA ILE A 54 -5.70 -4.45 -8.59
C ILE A 54 -5.69 -5.58 -7.58
N ILE A 55 -6.23 -6.75 -7.92
CA ILE A 55 -6.22 -7.92 -7.03
C ILE A 55 -4.78 -8.30 -6.66
N GLY A 56 -3.87 -8.36 -7.64
CA GLY A 56 -2.47 -8.69 -7.38
C GLY A 56 -1.76 -7.64 -6.53
N ALA A 57 -1.99 -6.35 -6.78
CA ALA A 57 -1.44 -5.26 -5.97
C ALA A 57 -1.91 -5.34 -4.50
N VAL A 58 -3.21 -5.52 -4.28
CA VAL A 58 -3.80 -5.65 -2.94
C VAL A 58 -3.34 -6.93 -2.24
N PHE A 59 -3.11 -8.01 -2.99
CA PHE A 59 -2.56 -9.25 -2.45
C PHE A 59 -1.13 -9.05 -1.95
N ILE A 60 -0.26 -8.41 -2.74
CA ILE A 60 1.11 -8.06 -2.33
C ILE A 60 1.07 -7.19 -1.07
N PHE A 61 0.21 -6.17 -1.04
CA PHE A 61 0.03 -5.33 0.14
C PHE A 61 -0.36 -6.14 1.38
N ASN A 62 -1.40 -6.98 1.28
CA ASN A 62 -1.84 -7.80 2.40
C ASN A 62 -0.77 -8.79 2.86
N LEU A 63 0.05 -9.36 1.97
CA LEU A 63 1.15 -10.25 2.35
C LEU A 63 2.19 -9.55 3.25
N PHE A 64 2.54 -8.30 2.95
CA PHE A 64 3.56 -7.57 3.71
C PHE A 64 3.03 -6.96 5.01
N PHE A 65 1.77 -6.53 5.01
CA PHE A 65 1.17 -5.80 6.15
C PHE A 65 0.33 -6.69 7.07
N THR A 66 -0.02 -7.92 6.67
CA THR A 66 -0.66 -8.87 7.59
C THR A 66 0.39 -9.54 8.48
N LYS A 67 0.07 -9.73 9.77
CA LYS A 67 0.94 -10.37 10.78
C LYS A 67 1.32 -11.84 10.49
N ILE A 68 0.82 -12.42 9.38
CA ILE A 68 0.99 -13.83 9.02
C ILE A 68 2.45 -14.16 8.63
N VAL A 69 3.14 -13.29 7.88
CA VAL A 69 4.46 -13.64 7.28
C VAL A 69 5.65 -13.05 8.04
N PHE A 70 5.59 -11.77 8.48
CA PHE A 70 6.81 -11.05 8.91
C PHE A 70 6.84 -10.60 10.37
N LYS A 71 6.33 -11.40 11.32
CA LYS A 71 6.14 -11.04 12.75
C LYS A 71 7.34 -10.33 13.45
N LYS A 72 8.59 -10.55 13.00
CA LYS A 72 9.81 -9.95 13.57
C LYS A 72 10.47 -8.80 12.77
N TRP A 73 9.96 -8.43 11.60
CA TRP A 73 10.59 -7.37 10.79
C TRP A 73 10.17 -5.98 11.25
N SER A 74 11.15 -5.06 11.34
CA SER A 74 10.90 -3.63 11.52
C SER A 74 10.05 -3.09 10.37
N PHE A 75 9.14 -2.18 10.68
CA PHE A 75 8.24 -1.57 9.70
C PHE A 75 8.98 -1.00 8.49
N ILE A 76 10.15 -0.38 8.71
CA ILE A 76 10.98 0.17 7.63
C ILE A 76 11.37 -0.93 6.64
N LYS A 77 11.85 -2.08 7.13
CA LYS A 77 12.24 -3.20 6.25
C LYS A 77 11.04 -3.75 5.48
N ARG A 78 9.88 -3.88 6.13
CA ARG A 78 8.64 -4.33 5.46
C ARG A 78 8.21 -3.36 4.37
N LEU A 79 8.24 -2.06 4.67
CA LEU A 79 7.87 -1.01 3.74
C LEU A 79 8.83 -0.97 2.54
N SER A 80 10.14 -1.03 2.75
CA SER A 80 11.12 -1.03 1.66
C SER A 80 10.96 -2.25 0.74
N THR A 81 10.77 -3.45 1.30
CA THR A 81 10.57 -4.67 0.49
C THR A 81 9.23 -4.64 -0.25
N PHE A 82 8.16 -4.15 0.40
CA PHE A 82 6.88 -3.92 -0.25
C PHE A 82 7.03 -2.96 -1.43
N MET A 83 7.72 -1.83 -1.24
CA MET A 83 7.91 -0.82 -2.29
C MET A 83 8.70 -1.36 -3.49
N ILE A 84 9.71 -2.20 -3.27
CA ILE A 84 10.46 -2.84 -4.36
C ILE A 84 9.55 -3.79 -5.14
N LEU A 85 8.83 -4.68 -4.45
CA LEU A 85 8.00 -5.69 -5.08
C LEU A 85 6.79 -5.08 -5.80
N ILE A 86 6.13 -4.09 -5.20
CA ILE A 86 5.02 -3.40 -5.83
C ILE A 86 5.52 -2.62 -7.05
N SER A 87 6.70 -1.99 -6.99
CA SER A 87 7.25 -1.27 -8.16
C SER A 87 7.52 -2.21 -9.34
N LEU A 88 8.06 -3.40 -9.07
CA LEU A 88 8.26 -4.43 -10.10
C LEU A 88 6.91 -4.93 -10.66
N TYR A 89 5.95 -5.19 -9.78
CA TYR A 89 4.61 -5.63 -10.17
C TYR A 89 3.87 -4.59 -11.03
N GLU A 90 3.90 -3.33 -10.62
CA GLU A 90 3.33 -2.19 -11.34
C GLU A 90 4.02 -2.02 -12.69
N SER A 91 5.34 -2.17 -12.77
CA SER A 91 6.08 -2.08 -14.04
C SER A 91 5.62 -3.14 -15.05
N VAL A 92 5.44 -4.38 -14.59
CA VAL A 92 4.88 -5.47 -15.42
C VAL A 92 3.42 -5.16 -15.81
N GLY A 93 2.64 -4.64 -14.86
CA GLY A 93 1.24 -4.24 -15.09
C GLY A 93 1.10 -3.15 -16.15
N PHE A 94 1.90 -2.10 -16.08
CA PHE A 94 1.87 -1.01 -17.07
C PHE A 94 2.30 -1.47 -18.46
N TYR A 95 3.28 -2.37 -18.54
CA TYR A 95 3.63 -3.00 -19.81
C TYR A 95 2.47 -3.84 -20.36
N TRP A 96 1.81 -4.64 -19.51
CA TRP A 96 0.69 -5.49 -19.91
C TRP A 96 -0.59 -4.72 -20.29
N LEU A 97 -0.81 -3.55 -19.67
CA LEU A 97 -1.88 -2.62 -19.98
C LEU A 97 -1.54 -1.68 -21.16
N ASN A 98 -0.34 -1.78 -21.74
CA ASN A 98 0.17 -0.92 -22.81
C ASN A 98 0.16 0.58 -22.47
N PHE A 99 0.30 0.95 -21.19
CA PHE A 99 0.27 2.37 -20.77
C PHE A 99 1.45 3.19 -21.30
N PHE A 100 2.62 2.57 -21.49
CA PHE A 100 3.87 3.23 -21.87
C PHE A 100 4.35 2.90 -23.29
N ASN A 101 3.47 2.45 -24.18
CA ASN A 101 3.82 2.17 -25.58
C ASN A 101 3.77 3.45 -26.42
N GLY A 102 4.92 4.11 -26.60
CA GLY A 102 5.05 5.30 -27.43
C GLY A 102 6.49 5.83 -27.48
N THR A 103 6.73 6.84 -28.31
CA THR A 103 8.02 7.54 -28.46
C THR A 103 8.49 8.26 -27.18
N GLU A 104 7.56 8.59 -26.28
CA GLU A 104 7.84 9.26 -24.99
C GLU A 104 7.96 8.30 -23.80
N SER A 105 8.08 6.98 -24.05
CA SER A 105 8.11 5.95 -23.01
C SER A 105 9.12 6.24 -21.89
N LEU A 106 10.33 6.71 -22.24
CA LEU A 106 11.39 7.01 -21.26
C LEU A 106 11.00 8.12 -20.26
N LEU A 107 10.33 9.18 -20.72
CA LEU A 107 9.89 10.27 -19.84
C LEU A 107 8.79 9.80 -18.89
N GLN A 108 7.88 8.96 -19.38
CA GLN A 108 6.79 8.41 -18.58
C GLN A 108 7.30 7.48 -17.48
N TRP A 109 8.32 6.66 -17.77
CA TRP A 109 9.01 5.85 -16.77
C TRP A 109 9.75 6.68 -15.72
N LEU A 110 10.39 7.79 -16.11
CA LEU A 110 11.02 8.72 -15.16
C LEU A 110 10.01 9.37 -14.21
N ILE A 111 8.87 9.81 -14.74
CA ILE A 111 7.77 10.36 -13.93
C ILE A 111 7.26 9.30 -12.95
N PHE A 112 7.06 8.06 -13.41
CA PHE A 112 6.65 6.95 -12.54
C PHE A 112 7.64 6.71 -11.40
N ILE A 113 8.94 6.60 -11.69
CA ILE A 113 9.99 6.42 -10.67
C ILE A 113 9.98 7.60 -9.68
N SER A 114 9.82 8.83 -10.17
CA SER A 114 9.72 10.03 -9.33
C SER A 114 8.54 9.95 -8.35
N ILE A 115 7.35 9.55 -8.83
CA ILE A 115 6.15 9.38 -8.01
C ILE A 115 6.38 8.32 -6.92
N VAL A 116 6.96 7.18 -7.27
CA VAL A 116 7.28 6.09 -6.33
C VAL A 116 8.23 6.58 -5.24
N LEU A 117 9.27 7.34 -5.61
CA LEU A 117 10.23 7.90 -4.65
C LEU A 117 9.56 8.90 -3.69
N VAL A 118 8.73 9.81 -4.20
CA VAL A 118 8.00 10.78 -3.37
C VAL A 118 7.08 10.06 -2.39
N LEU A 119 6.29 9.08 -2.87
CA LEU A 119 5.41 8.29 -2.01
C LEU A 119 6.19 7.52 -0.94
N TYR A 120 7.37 6.99 -1.27
CA TYR A 120 8.24 6.34 -0.30
C TYR A 120 8.71 7.30 0.78
N THR A 121 9.18 8.50 0.40
CA THR A 121 9.62 9.53 1.35
C THR A 121 8.49 9.96 2.26
N VAL A 122 7.28 10.20 1.72
CA VAL A 122 6.10 10.55 2.52
C VAL A 122 5.75 9.43 3.50
N SER A 123 5.79 8.16 3.06
CA SER A 123 5.50 7.01 3.90
C SER A 123 6.49 6.88 5.07
N ILE A 124 7.78 7.11 4.82
CA ILE A 124 8.80 7.15 5.88
C ILE A 124 8.54 8.31 6.84
N PHE A 125 8.23 9.50 6.32
CA PHE A 125 8.00 10.68 7.13
C PHE A 125 6.80 10.50 8.07
N ILE A 126 5.69 9.97 7.57
CA ILE A 126 4.51 9.62 8.36
C ILE A 126 4.90 8.60 9.45
N TYR A 127 5.65 7.56 9.09
CA TYR A 127 6.10 6.56 10.04
C TYR A 127 6.98 7.15 11.15
N GLN A 128 7.95 8.01 10.81
CA GLN A 128 8.80 8.68 11.79
C GLN A 128 7.98 9.55 12.75
N ARG A 129 6.97 10.28 12.25
CA ARG A 129 6.09 11.12 13.07
C ARG A 129 5.24 10.28 14.02
N ILE A 130 4.66 9.17 13.54
CA ILE A 130 3.85 8.26 14.37
C ILE A 130 4.72 7.52 15.38
N SER A 131 5.89 7.03 14.97
CA SER A 131 6.85 6.35 15.86
C SER A 131 7.36 7.28 16.95
N LYS A 132 7.62 8.56 16.64
CA LYS A 132 8.04 9.56 17.61
C LYS A 132 6.94 9.82 18.65
N LYS A 133 5.69 9.99 18.21
CA LYS A 133 4.53 10.13 19.11
C LYS A 133 4.33 8.91 19.99
N GLN A 134 4.47 7.70 19.46
CA GLN A 134 4.38 6.47 20.26
C GLN A 134 5.53 6.39 21.28
N GLY A 135 6.76 6.74 20.87
CA GLY A 135 7.91 6.79 21.77
C GLY A 135 7.73 7.75 22.94
N GLU A 136 7.13 8.92 22.69
CA GLU A 136 6.76 9.90 23.72
C GLU A 136 5.72 9.32 24.71
N VAL A 137 4.66 8.69 24.22
CA VAL A 137 3.65 8.03 25.07
C VAL A 137 4.27 6.92 25.94
N TYR A 138 5.18 6.11 25.38
CA TYR A 138 5.85 5.06 26.15
C TYR A 138 6.82 5.62 27.20
N THR A 139 7.54 6.70 26.91
CA THR A 139 8.44 7.33 27.88
C THR A 139 7.67 8.06 28.98
N GLU A 140 6.52 8.64 28.66
CA GLU A 140 5.62 9.28 29.62
C GLU A 140 4.98 8.24 30.56
N ALA A 141 4.52 7.11 30.02
CA ALA A 141 4.06 5.98 30.81
C ALA A 141 5.18 5.46 31.74
N LEU A 142 6.42 5.31 31.24
CA LEU A 142 7.54 4.83 32.04
C LEU A 142 7.89 5.78 33.20
N LYS A 143 7.86 7.10 32.95
CA LYS A 143 8.05 8.13 33.99
C LYS A 143 6.96 8.07 35.05
N HIS A 144 5.70 7.90 34.64
CA HIS A 144 4.57 7.74 35.56
C HIS A 144 4.73 6.49 36.46
N TYR A 145 5.16 5.36 35.89
CA TYR A 145 5.45 4.15 36.66
C TYR A 145 6.62 4.33 37.64
N GLN A 146 7.68 5.04 37.24
CA GLN A 146 8.83 5.33 38.11
C GLN A 146 8.46 6.29 39.25
N GLN A 147 7.68 7.33 38.98
CA GLN A 147 7.17 8.25 40.01
C GLN A 147 6.25 7.54 41.00
N LYS A 148 5.38 6.65 40.53
CA LYS A 148 4.48 5.89 41.40
C LYS A 148 5.25 4.96 42.36
N ARG A 149 6.29 4.29 41.87
CA ARG A 149 7.20 3.49 42.72
C ARG A 149 7.99 4.31 43.74
N LEU A 150 8.29 5.57 43.43
CA LEU A 150 8.99 6.48 44.35
C LEU A 150 8.07 7.02 45.45
N MET A 151 6.76 7.12 45.20
CA MET A 151 5.76 7.53 46.21
C MET A 151 5.29 6.37 47.10
N GLU A 152 5.44 5.12 46.66
CA GLU A 152 5.12 3.90 47.43
C GLU A 152 6.27 3.45 48.37
N ARG A 153 7.40 4.14 48.37
CA ARG A 153 8.51 3.97 49.34
C ARG A 153 8.52 5.11 50.34
#